data_AF-H1VU10-F1
#
_entry.id   AF-H1VU10-F1
#
_cell.length_a   1.000
_cell.length_b   1.000
_cell.length_c   1.000
_cell.angle_alpha   90.00
_cell.angle_beta   90.00
_cell.angle_gamma   90.00
#
_symmetry.space_group_name_H-M   'P 1'
#
loop_
_entity.id
_entity.type
_entity.pdbx_description
1 polymer ?
#
loop_
_entity_poly.entity_id
_entity_poly.type
_entity_poly.pdbx_seq_one_letter_code
_entity_poly.pdbx_strand_id
1 'polypeptide(L)'
;MAAVTVIASNVNKTPLHPSGVAPHQEHTELEEELHETAHIDYDRVAIIPNASVPALYEDALVYETGSAITSSGALTAYSGKKTGRSPLDKRIVEEDSSKNDIW
;
A
#
# COMPACT_ATOMS: atom_id res chain seq x y z
N MET A 1 15.71 22.55 -35.80
CA MET A 1 14.73 22.12 -34.78
C MET A 1 15.13 20.74 -34.31
N ALA A 2 15.58 20.60 -33.07
CA ALA A 2 15.89 19.29 -32.50
C ALA A 2 14.57 18.65 -32.05
N ALA A 3 14.32 17.40 -32.47
CA ALA A 3 13.21 16.62 -31.97
C ALA A 3 13.42 16.39 -30.46
N VAL A 4 12.52 16.94 -29.65
CA VAL A 4 12.43 16.58 -28.23
C VAL A 4 11.93 15.15 -28.21
N THR A 5 12.84 14.20 -27.98
CA THR A 5 12.46 12.83 -27.64
C THR A 5 11.73 12.90 -26.31
N VAL A 6 10.40 12.78 -26.35
CA VAL A 6 9.58 12.53 -25.17
C VAL A 6 10.01 11.16 -24.65
N ILE A 7 10.88 11.15 -23.64
CA ILE A 7 11.16 9.94 -22.87
C ILE A 7 9.82 9.56 -22.26
N ALA A 8 9.24 8.44 -22.68
CA ALA A 8 8.03 7.91 -22.08
C ALA A 8 8.29 7.79 -20.58
N SER A 9 7.60 8.60 -19.78
CA SER A 9 7.77 8.76 -18.34
C SER A 9 7.15 7.59 -17.57
N ASN A 10 7.47 6.37 -17.97
CA ASN A 10 6.90 5.15 -17.41
C ASN A 10 8.02 4.42 -16.65
N VAL A 11 8.53 5.09 -15.62
CA VAL A 11 9.44 4.49 -14.63
C VAL A 11 8.64 3.61 -13.65
N ASN A 12 9.31 2.72 -12.94
CA ASN A 12 8.71 1.85 -11.90
C ASN A 12 7.55 0.98 -12.42
N LYS A 13 7.83 0.15 -13.43
CA LYS A 13 6.87 -0.88 -13.88
C LYS A 13 6.92 -2.07 -12.96
N THR A 14 5.96 -2.16 -12.04
CA THR A 14 5.80 -3.29 -11.13
C THR A 14 4.58 -4.12 -11.54
N PRO A 15 4.35 -5.31 -10.95
CA PRO A 15 3.11 -6.04 -11.14
C PRO A 15 1.86 -5.24 -10.72
N LEU A 16 1.98 -4.27 -9.80
CA LEU A 16 0.90 -3.31 -9.49
C LEU A 16 0.73 -2.27 -10.60
N HIS A 17 1.80 -1.92 -11.32
CA HIS A 17 1.79 -0.86 -12.32
C HIS A 17 2.45 -1.28 -13.65
N PRO A 18 1.82 -2.15 -14.46
CA PRO A 18 2.42 -2.64 -15.71
C PRO A 18 2.71 -1.52 -16.72
N SER A 19 1.98 -0.42 -16.62
CA SER A 19 2.16 0.80 -17.42
C SER A 19 3.19 1.80 -16.88
N GLY A 20 3.74 1.62 -15.67
CA GLY A 20 4.62 2.58 -14.96
C GLY A 20 3.90 3.77 -14.31
N VAL A 21 4.28 4.16 -13.09
CA VAL A 21 3.54 5.05 -12.17
C VAL A 21 3.17 6.40 -12.81
N ALA A 22 1.87 6.68 -12.92
CA ALA A 22 1.35 7.98 -13.35
C ALA A 22 0.99 8.87 -12.14
N PRO A 23 1.09 10.21 -12.23
CA PRO A 23 0.54 11.11 -11.22
C PRO A 23 -0.99 10.97 -11.13
N HIS A 24 -1.51 11.14 -9.91
CA HIS A 24 -2.89 10.91 -9.44
C HIS A 24 -3.98 11.19 -10.49
N GLN A 25 -4.86 10.22 -10.72
CA GLN A 25 -6.09 10.40 -11.51
C GLN A 25 -7.18 10.92 -10.58
N GLU A 26 -8.01 11.86 -11.06
CA GLU A 26 -9.17 12.36 -10.32
C GLU A 26 -10.24 11.25 -10.21
N HIS A 27 -10.87 11.11 -9.04
CA HIS A 27 -11.90 10.12 -8.78
C HIS A 27 -13.26 10.48 -9.40
N THR A 28 -14.08 9.47 -9.65
CA THR A 28 -15.51 9.67 -9.95
C THR A 28 -16.33 9.80 -8.66
N GLU A 29 -17.49 10.48 -8.73
CA GLU A 29 -18.38 10.70 -7.56
C GLU A 29 -18.79 9.39 -6.85
N LEU A 30 -18.92 8.28 -7.60
CA LEU A 30 -19.28 6.97 -7.04
C LEU A 30 -18.11 6.33 -6.27
N GLU A 31 -16.87 6.54 -6.73
CA GLU A 31 -15.66 6.06 -6.04
C GLU A 31 -15.43 6.84 -4.75
N GLU A 32 -15.72 8.15 -4.74
CA GLU A 32 -15.69 8.98 -3.53
C GLU A 32 -16.74 8.51 -2.51
N GLU A 33 -18.00 8.28 -2.92
CA GLU A 33 -19.06 7.80 -2.03
C GLU A 33 -18.74 6.45 -1.38
N LEU A 34 -18.16 5.52 -2.16
CA LEU A 34 -17.75 4.20 -1.67
C LEU A 34 -16.52 4.27 -0.76
N HIS A 35 -15.58 5.18 -1.04
CA HIS A 35 -14.46 5.45 -0.15
C HIS A 35 -14.96 6.00 1.20
N GLU A 36 -15.92 6.93 1.18
CA GLU A 36 -16.50 7.49 2.40
C GLU A 36 -17.33 6.47 3.20
N THR A 37 -18.13 5.66 2.52
CA THR A 37 -19.11 4.78 3.18
C THR A 37 -18.53 3.43 3.55
N ALA A 38 -17.80 2.80 2.62
CA ALA A 38 -17.28 1.44 2.76
C ALA A 38 -15.78 1.41 3.09
N HIS A 39 -15.10 2.56 3.09
CA HIS A 39 -13.64 2.65 3.31
C HIS A 39 -12.86 1.78 2.33
N ILE A 40 -13.37 1.64 1.09
CA ILE A 40 -12.72 0.91 0.01
C ILE A 40 -11.96 1.93 -0.83
N ASP A 41 -10.64 1.83 -0.84
CA ASP A 41 -9.76 2.63 -1.69
C ASP A 41 -9.76 2.05 -3.11
N TYR A 42 -10.36 2.79 -4.05
CA TYR A 42 -10.46 2.40 -5.46
C TYR A 42 -9.25 2.83 -6.31
N ASP A 43 -8.31 3.64 -5.78
CA ASP A 43 -7.07 3.97 -6.49
C ASP A 43 -6.13 2.78 -6.59
N ARG A 44 -6.25 1.81 -5.67
CA ARG A 44 -5.26 0.75 -5.47
C ARG A 44 -5.90 -0.63 -5.38
N VAL A 45 -6.83 -0.93 -6.29
CA VAL A 45 -7.48 -2.25 -6.38
C VAL A 45 -6.61 -3.24 -7.15
N ALA A 46 -5.56 -3.73 -6.52
CA ALA A 46 -4.74 -4.80 -7.08
C ALA A 46 -4.48 -5.89 -6.04
N ILE A 47 -5.01 -7.08 -6.33
CA ILE A 47 -4.76 -8.28 -5.54
C ILE A 47 -3.58 -9.00 -6.17
N ILE A 48 -2.39 -8.88 -5.58
CA ILE A 48 -1.21 -9.64 -5.99
C ILE A 48 -1.01 -10.80 -5.00
N PRO A 49 -1.30 -12.05 -5.40
CA PRO A 49 -0.99 -13.19 -4.57
C PRO A 49 0.52 -13.41 -4.52
N ASN A 50 1.09 -13.48 -3.32
CA ASN A 50 2.50 -13.86 -3.09
C ASN A 50 3.51 -13.03 -3.91
N ALA A 51 3.37 -11.70 -3.89
CA ALA A 51 4.32 -10.80 -4.54
C ALA A 51 5.77 -11.13 -4.15
N SER A 52 6.69 -11.01 -5.11
CA SER A 52 8.11 -11.20 -4.85
C SER A 52 8.64 -10.09 -3.93
N VAL A 53 9.70 -10.39 -3.17
CA VAL A 53 10.32 -9.39 -2.27
C VAL A 53 10.70 -8.10 -3.01
N PRO A 54 11.30 -8.12 -4.22
CA PRO A 54 11.61 -6.89 -4.96
C PRO A 54 10.36 -6.07 -5.32
N ALA A 55 9.27 -6.72 -5.74
CA ALA A 55 8.02 -6.01 -6.03
C ALA A 55 7.49 -5.28 -4.79
N LEU A 56 7.52 -5.95 -3.62
CA LEU A 56 7.12 -5.32 -2.35
C LEU A 56 7.99 -4.10 -1.99
N TYR A 57 9.29 -4.12 -2.30
CA TYR A 57 10.18 -2.97 -2.08
C TYR A 57 9.83 -1.81 -3.01
N GLU A 58 9.64 -2.08 -4.29
CA GLU A 58 9.27 -1.06 -5.28
C GLU A 58 7.94 -0.42 -4.92
N ASP A 59 6.94 -1.24 -4.58
CA ASP A 59 5.61 -0.77 -4.20
C ASP A 59 5.66 0.08 -2.93
N ALA A 60 6.42 -0.33 -1.90
CA ALA A 60 6.58 0.47 -0.68
C ALA A 60 7.22 1.84 -0.95
N LEU A 61 8.20 1.92 -1.85
CA LEU A 61 8.88 3.19 -2.19
C LEU A 61 8.00 4.12 -3.02
N VAL A 62 7.05 3.57 -3.78
CA VAL A 62 6.11 4.35 -4.59
C VAL A 62 4.93 4.85 -3.75
N TYR A 63 4.41 4.00 -2.86
CA TYR A 63 3.06 4.17 -2.32
C TYR A 63 2.99 4.48 -0.83
N GLU A 64 4.02 4.16 -0.05
CA GLU A 64 4.06 4.35 1.40
C GLU A 64 5.00 5.51 1.76
N THR A 65 4.42 6.65 2.12
CA THR A 65 5.20 7.84 2.49
C THR A 65 5.98 7.57 3.76
N GLY A 66 7.30 7.77 3.72
CA GLY A 66 8.19 7.47 4.85
C GLY A 66 8.84 6.09 4.77
N SER A 67 8.66 5.37 3.67
CA SER A 67 9.46 4.20 3.32
C SER A 67 10.77 4.59 2.62
N ALA A 68 11.85 3.88 2.91
CA ALA A 68 13.16 4.06 2.29
C ALA A 68 13.99 2.77 2.32
N ILE A 69 15.01 2.67 1.47
CA ILE A 69 16.04 1.61 1.55
C ILE A 69 17.22 2.13 2.37
N THR A 70 17.65 1.40 3.39
CA THR A 70 18.84 1.71 4.17
C THR A 70 20.13 1.41 3.38
N SER A 71 21.29 1.90 3.86
CA SER A 71 22.58 1.61 3.22
C SER A 71 22.96 0.13 3.19
N SER A 72 22.35 -0.70 4.06
CA SER A 72 22.51 -2.16 4.07
C SER A 72 21.52 -2.88 3.16
N GLY A 73 20.63 -2.16 2.47
CA GLY A 73 19.62 -2.71 1.58
C GLY A 73 18.31 -3.12 2.25
N ALA A 74 18.10 -2.81 3.54
CA ALA A 74 16.85 -3.14 4.22
C ALA A 74 15.77 -2.09 3.93
N LEU A 75 14.52 -2.52 3.75
CA LEU A 75 13.38 -1.61 3.72
C LEU A 75 13.08 -1.12 5.14
N THR A 76 13.03 0.19 5.32
CA THR A 76 12.55 0.85 6.53
C THR A 76 11.27 1.60 6.23
N ALA A 77 10.33 1.62 7.19
CA ALA A 77 9.10 2.38 7.12
C ALA A 77 8.84 3.07 8.47
N TYR A 78 8.30 4.29 8.44
CA TYR A 78 7.99 5.06 9.64
C TYR A 78 6.48 5.04 9.94
N SER A 79 6.09 4.40 11.04
CA SER A 79 4.68 4.22 11.43
C SER A 79 4.07 5.41 12.21
N GLY A 80 4.77 6.55 12.27
CA GLY A 80 4.26 7.77 12.90
C GLY A 80 4.03 7.63 14.40
N LYS A 81 2.83 8.02 14.86
CA LYS A 81 2.45 8.08 16.29
C LYS A 81 2.42 6.69 16.97
N LYS A 82 2.27 5.61 16.20
CA LYS A 82 2.11 4.24 16.70
C LYS A 82 3.37 3.42 16.40
N THR A 83 4.41 3.63 17.21
CA THR A 83 5.73 2.98 17.05
C THR A 83 5.86 1.66 17.82
N GLY A 84 4.79 1.20 18.46
CA GLY A 84 4.77 -0.04 19.24
C GLY A 84 3.39 -0.68 19.24
N ARG A 85 3.24 -1.75 20.03
CA ARG A 85 1.95 -2.40 20.20
C ARG A 85 0.95 -1.45 20.86
N SER A 86 -0.32 -1.53 20.47
CA SER A 86 -1.44 -0.92 21.19
C SER A 86 -2.25 -2.03 21.88
N PRO A 87 -1.89 -2.47 23.12
CA PRO A 87 -2.56 -3.62 23.74
C PRO A 87 -4.07 -3.45 23.90
N LEU A 88 -4.53 -2.20 24.09
CA LEU A 88 -5.95 -1.87 24.24
C LEU A 88 -6.76 -1.99 22.94
N ASP A 89 -6.10 -2.03 21.77
CA ASP A 89 -6.77 -2.20 20.47
C ASP A 89 -6.97 -3.68 20.12
N LYS A 90 -6.29 -4.60 20.84
CA LYS A 90 -6.44 -6.04 20.65
C LYS A 90 -7.72 -6.52 21.33
N ARG A 91 -8.54 -7.29 20.61
CA ARG A 91 -9.77 -7.91 21.11
C ARG A 91 -9.73 -9.41 20.87
N ILE A 92 -10.45 -10.15 21.70
CA ILE A 92 -10.72 -11.58 21.51
C ILE A 92 -12.22 -11.70 21.27
N VAL A 93 -12.61 -12.43 20.23
CA VAL A 93 -14.02 -12.72 19.96
C VAL A 93 -14.49 -13.74 21.00
N GLU A 94 -15.56 -13.43 21.73
CA GLU A 94 -16.17 -14.36 22.66
C GLU A 94 -17.08 -15.33 21.87
N GLU A 95 -16.67 -16.58 21.78
CA GLU A 95 -17.39 -17.66 21.09
C GLU A 95 -17.50 -18.88 22.00
N ASP A 96 -18.67 -19.52 22.02
CA ASP A 96 -18.95 -20.65 22.92
C ASP A 96 -17.99 -21.83 22.79
N SER A 97 -17.43 -22.06 21.59
CA SER A 97 -16.51 -23.15 21.32
C SER A 97 -15.12 -22.98 21.97
N SER A 98 -14.74 -21.75 22.33
CA SER A 98 -13.38 -21.42 22.77
C SER A 98 -13.29 -20.57 24.04
N LYS A 99 -14.38 -19.91 24.48
CA LYS A 99 -14.34 -18.94 25.60
C LYS A 99 -13.76 -19.47 26.91
N ASN A 100 -13.85 -20.78 27.16
CA ASN A 100 -13.35 -21.41 28.38
C ASN A 100 -11.84 -21.75 28.31
N ASP A 101 -11.24 -21.73 27.11
CA ASP A 101 -9.83 -22.04 26.87
C ASP A 101 -8.97 -20.76 26.72
N ILE A 102 -9.60 -19.59 26.77
CA ILE A 102 -8.93 -18.29 26.67
C ILE A 102 -8.80 -17.66 28.06
N TRP A 103 -7.58 -17.27 28.41
CA TRP A 103 -7.25 -16.53 29.64
C TRP A 103 -6.95 -15.06 29.36
#